data_AF-A0A932RDR6-F1
#
_entry.id   AF-A0A932RDR6-F1
#
_cell.length_a   1.000
_cell.length_b   1.000
_cell.length_c   1.000
_cell.angle_alpha   90.00
_cell.angle_beta   90.00
_cell.angle_gamma   90.00
#
_symmetry.space_group_name_H-M   'P 1'
#
loop_
_entity.id
_entity.type
_entity.pdbx_description
1 polymer ?
#
loop_
_entity_poly.entity_id
_entity_poly.type
_entity_poly.pdbx_seq_one_letter_code
_entity_poly.pdbx_strand_id
1 'polypeptide(L)' 'MRQMLRFLWNSTRGHRLAPWRSPYLLWRIETYTGVKMTQIGFLEFWEFLWTERHNLWRFLKWTAEMDHYVHPKAKSL' A
#
# COMPACT_ATOMS: atom_id res chain seq x y z
N MET A 1 -5.46 12.77 -2.06
CA MET A 1 -5.99 12.00 -0.91
C MET A 1 -6.98 10.90 -1.31
N ARG A 2 -8.07 11.18 -2.04
CA ARG A 2 -9.07 10.15 -2.44
C ARG A 2 -8.46 8.91 -3.15
N GLN A 3 -7.49 9.13 -4.04
CA GLN A 3 -6.84 8.03 -4.76
C GLN A 3 -5.93 7.18 -3.87
N MET A 4 -5.28 7.78 -2.87
CA MET A 4 -4.47 7.06 -1.87
C MET A 4 -5.37 6.11 -1.06
N LEU A 5 -6.51 6.64 -0.58
CA LEU A 5 -7.50 5.86 0.16
C LEU A 5 -8.09 4.73 -0.69
N ARG A 6 -8.38 4.99 -1.96
CA ARG A 6 -8.85 3.98 -2.91
C ARG A 6 -7.81 2.88 -3.14
N PHE A 7 -6.54 3.24 -3.28
CA PHE A 7 -5.45 2.28 -3.41
C PHE A 7 -5.36 1.39 -2.17
N LEU A 8 -5.33 1.97 -0.97
CA LEU A 8 -5.30 1.24 0.30
C LEU A 8 -6.52 0.32 0.45
N TRP A 9 -7.71 0.82 0.09
CA TRP A 9 -8.95 0.05 0.14
C TRP A 9 -8.97 -1.15 -0.80
N ASN A 10 -8.36 -1.01 -1.98
CA ASN A 10 -8.24 -2.08 -2.95
C ASN A 10 -7.18 -3.10 -2.55
N SER A 11 -6.05 -2.65 -2.01
CA SER A 11 -4.93 -3.51 -1.60
C SER A 11 -5.20 -4.27 -0.29
N THR A 12 -6.12 -3.78 0.54
CA THR A 12 -6.64 -4.47 1.73
C THR A 12 -7.95 -5.24 1.47
N ARG A 13 -8.43 -5.31 0.22
CA ARG A 13 -9.70 -5.96 -0.11
C ARG A 13 -9.69 -7.43 0.32
N GLY A 14 -10.78 -7.87 0.97
CA GLY A 14 -10.91 -9.21 1.55
C GLY A 14 -10.29 -9.37 2.95
N HIS A 15 -9.40 -8.46 3.37
CA HIS A 15 -8.67 -8.54 4.64
C HIS A 15 -8.65 -7.19 5.37
N ARG A 16 -9.71 -6.38 5.22
CA ARG A 16 -9.74 -4.99 5.73
C ARG A 16 -9.60 -4.88 7.24
N LEU A 17 -10.14 -5.85 7.98
CA LEU A 17 -10.08 -5.89 9.45
C LEU A 17 -8.79 -6.55 9.97
N ALA A 18 -8.13 -7.35 9.13
CA ALA A 18 -6.93 -8.09 9.47
C ALA A 18 -5.91 -8.03 8.32
N PRO A 19 -5.36 -6.85 8.01
CA PRO A 19 -4.46 -6.67 6.86
C PRO A 19 -3.18 -7.53 6.93
N TRP A 20 -2.72 -7.85 8.14
CA TRP A 20 -1.61 -8.79 8.39
C TRP A 20 -1.92 -10.24 7.96
N ARG A 21 -3.18 -10.57 7.62
CA ARG A 21 -3.54 -11.87 7.04
C ARG A 21 -3.66 -11.83 5.51
N SER A 22 -3.50 -10.67 4.88
CA SER A 22 -3.64 -10.51 3.43
C SER A 22 -2.39 -11.07 2.72
N PRO A 23 -2.49 -12.18 1.95
CA PRO A 23 -1.33 -12.73 1.26
C PRO A 23 -0.71 -11.72 0.29
N TYR A 24 -1.53 -10.84 -0.30
CA TYR A 24 -1.07 -9.78 -1.18
C TYR A 24 -0.17 -8.76 -0.44
N LEU A 25 -0.60 -8.30 0.74
CA LEU A 25 0.19 -7.33 1.50
C LEU A 25 1.45 -7.96 2.07
N LEU A 26 1.35 -9.19 2.57
CA LEU A 26 2.51 -9.93 3.04
C LEU A 26 3.53 -10.10 1.92
N TRP A 27 3.09 -10.44 0.69
CA TRP A 27 4.00 -10.58 -0.45
C TRP A 27 4.68 -9.26 -0.83
N ARG A 28 3.94 -8.14 -0.72
CA ARG A 28 4.52 -6.80 -0.93
C ARG A 28 5.60 -6.49 0.10
N ILE A 29 5.39 -6.86 1.36
CA ILE A 29 6.38 -6.67 2.42
C ILE A 29 7.58 -7.59 2.19
N GLU A 30 7.37 -8.86 1.83
CA GLU A 30 8.46 -9.79 1.50
C GLU A 30 9.32 -9.26 0.36
N THR A 31 8.71 -8.73 -0.70
CA THR A 31 9.45 -8.19 -1.84
C THR A 31 10.28 -6.97 -1.47
N TYR A 32 9.81 -6.14 -0.52
CA TYR A 32 10.50 -4.93 -0.10
C TYR A 32 11.59 -5.20 0.94
N THR A 33 11.32 -6.10 1.90
CA THR A 33 12.19 -6.37 3.05
C THR A 33 13.09 -7.60 2.88
N GLY A 34 12.73 -8.52 1.99
CA GLY A 34 13.33 -9.84 1.86
C GLY A 34 12.89 -10.85 2.93
N VAL A 35 12.03 -10.47 3.87
CA VAL A 35 11.52 -11.35 4.94
C VAL A 35 10.38 -12.20 4.40
N LYS A 36 10.45 -13.53 4.60
CA LYS A 36 9.41 -14.44 4.10
C LYS A 36 8.04 -14.11 4.69
N MET A 37 7.01 -14.10 3.84
CA MET A 37 5.61 -13.89 4.24
C MET A 37 5.16 -14.73 5.45
N THR A 38 5.62 -15.97 5.54
CA THR A 38 5.24 -16.92 6.60
C THR A 38 5.77 -16.53 7.99
N GLN A 39 6.76 -15.63 8.04
CA GLN A 39 7.35 -15.11 9.28
C GLN A 39 6.74 -13.77 9.68
N ILE A 40 5.90 -13.16 8.83
CA ILE A 40 5.29 -11.86 9.09
C ILE A 40 3.98 -12.08 9.86
N GLY A 41 4.06 -11.92 11.18
CA GLY A 41 2.90 -11.96 12.07
C GLY A 41 2.23 -10.59 12.26
N PHE A 42 1.41 -10.49 13.29
CA PHE A 42 0.71 -9.26 13.64
C PHE A 42 1.68 -8.14 14.05
N LEU A 43 2.65 -8.45 14.90
CA LEU A 43 3.58 -7.47 15.46
C LEU A 43 4.55 -6.98 14.39
N GLU A 44 5.13 -7.90 13.63
CA GLU A 44 6.09 -7.64 12.55
C GLU A 44 5.45 -6.79 11.44
N PHE A 45 4.18 -7.07 11.12
CA PHE A 45 3.43 -6.26 10.16
C PHE A 45 3.25 -4.81 10.65
N TRP A 46 2.88 -4.61 11.92
CA TRP A 46 2.69 -3.27 12.47
C TRP A 46 3.99 -2.52 12.68
N GLU A 47 5.05 -3.21 13.11
CA GLU A 47 6.40 -2.66 13.21
C GLU A 47 6.89 -2.19 11.84
N PHE A 48 6.73 -3.02 10.80
CA PHE A 48 7.05 -2.64 9.42
C PHE A 48 6.30 -1.38 8.99
N LEU A 49 4.98 -1.34 9.19
CA LEU A 49 4.17 -0.19 8.82
C LEU A 49 4.59 1.09 9.55
N TRP A 50 5.00 0.97 10.81
CA TRP A 50 5.43 2.10 11.62
C TRP A 50 6.81 2.61 11.23
N THR A 51 7.76 1.69 11.03
CA THR A 51 9.14 1.99 10.64
C THR A 51 9.19 2.59 9.23
N GLU A 52 8.50 1.98 8.28
CA GLU A 52 8.47 2.42 6.88
C GLU A 52 7.41 3.49 6.58
N ARG A 53 6.71 4.02 7.61
CA ARG A 53 5.60 4.97 7.43
C ARG A 53 5.95 6.12 6.50
N HIS A 54 7.16 6.68 6.60
CA HIS A 54 7.57 7.82 5.77
C HIS A 54 7.69 7.43 4.30
N ASN A 55 8.27 6.25 4.02
CA ASN A 55 8.40 5.73 2.66
C ASN A 55 7.03 5.34 2.08
N LEU A 56 6.16 4.71 2.88
CA LEU A 56 4.79 4.38 2.49
C LEU A 56 3.96 5.64 2.21
N TRP A 57 4.09 6.68 3.03
CA TRP A 57 3.44 7.97 2.79
C TRP A 57 3.92 8.63 1.49
N ARG A 58 5.24 8.61 1.23
CA ARG A 58 5.82 9.12 -0.02
C ARG A 58 5.32 8.32 -1.23
N PHE A 59 5.28 6.99 -1.12
CA PHE A 59 4.75 6.11 -2.16
C PHE A 59 3.28 6.41 -2.45
N LEU A 60 2.44 6.54 -1.42
CA LEU A 60 1.01 6.85 -1.59
C LEU A 60 0.81 8.23 -2.24
N LYS A 61 1.60 9.23 -1.84
CA LYS A 61 1.57 10.56 -2.47
C LYS A 61 1.92 10.46 -3.95
N TRP A 62 2.99 9.75 -4.29
CA TRP A 62 3.38 9.48 -5.68
C TRP A 62 2.29 8.72 -6.45
N THR A 63 1.60 7.75 -5.83
CA THR A 63 0.50 7.04 -6.49
C THR A 63 -0.66 7.97 -6.82
N ALA A 64 -0.93 8.95 -5.96
CA ALA A 64 -1.95 9.97 -6.20
C ALA A 64 -1.56 10.93 -7.33
N GLU A 65 -0.27 11.24 -7.47
CA GLU A 65 0.26 12.01 -8.60
C GLU A 65 0.16 11.20 -9.90
N MET A 66 0.50 9.91 -9.88
CA MET A 66 0.38 8.99 -11.02
C MET A 66 -1.04 8.91 -11.59
N ASP A 67 -2.08 8.93 -10.74
CA ASP A 67 -3.48 8.95 -11.21
C ASP A 67 -3.78 10.15 -12.13
N HIS A 68 -3.13 11.30 -11.89
CA HIS A 68 -3.25 12.48 -12.75
C HIS A 68 -2.63 12.26 -14.14
N TYR A 69 -1.56 11.48 -14.22
CA TYR A 69 -0.93 11.12 -15.49
C TYR A 69 -1.70 10.04 -16.26
N VAL A 70 -2.33 9.08 -15.56
CA VAL A 70 -3.10 7.99 -16.18
C VAL A 70 -4.45 8.49 -16.72
N HIS A 71 -5.09 9.42 -16.01
CA HIS A 71 -6.30 10.10 -16.47
C HIS A 71 -5.97 11.56 -16.74
N PRO A 72 -5.22 11.87 -17.81
CA PRO A 72 -4.94 13.25 -18.15
C PRO A 72 -6.30 13.95 -18.31
N LYS A 73 -6.53 15.00 -17.52
CA LYS A 73 -7.73 15.83 -17.69
C LYS A 73 -7.77 16.22 -19.16
N ALA A 74 -8.81 15.79 -19.88
CA ALA A 74 -9.02 16.22 -21.25
C ALA A 74 -8.90 17.73 -21.26
N LYS A 75 -7.88 18.25 -21.95
CA LYS A 75 -7.69 19.69 -22.12
C LYS A 75 -8.95 20.15 -22.84
N SER A 76 -9.83 20.86 -22.14
CA SER A 76 -10.97 21.51 -22.79
C SER A 76 -10.37 22.54 -23.74
N LEU A 77 -10.35 22.20 -25.03
CA LEU A 77 -10.16 23.14 -26.12
C LEU A 77 -11.35 24.10 -26.15
#